data_AF-A0A3V5ZQ83-F1
#
_entry.id   AF-A0A3V5ZQ83-F1
#
_cell.length_a   1.000
_cell.length_b   1.000
_cell.length_c   1.000
_cell.angle_alpha   90.00
_cell.angle_beta   90.00
_cell.angle_gamma   90.00
#
_symmetry.space_group_name_H-M   'P 1'
#
loop_
_entity.id
_entity.type
_entity.pdbx_description
1 polymer ?
#
loop_
_entity_poly.entity_id
_entity_poly.type
_entity_poly.pdbx_seq_one_letter_code
_entity_poly.pdbx_strand_id
1 'polypeptide(L)'
;MKRKLFLTLLLTLSFGVAAAEKTKEIDGSTYGDKWPLTFEKAKVSCVNRAYAFVYDIKTDDRYPLNGMAVDAVKSGKMEGSNLDDVWKDDPDYDGVKISISPVIDAATALCN
;
A
#
# COMPACT_ATOMS: atom_id res chain seq x y z
N MET A 1 20.09 13.33 -57.37
CA MET A 1 18.89 12.73 -56.72
C MET A 1 19.20 11.25 -56.55
N LYS A 2 19.20 10.57 -55.40
CA LYS A 2 18.35 10.62 -54.19
C LYS A 2 19.20 10.11 -53.01
N ARG A 3 19.40 10.89 -51.94
CA ARG A 3 19.98 10.41 -50.68
C ARG A 3 18.93 9.54 -49.99
N LYS A 4 19.15 8.23 -49.91
CA LYS A 4 18.30 7.34 -49.12
C LYS A 4 18.62 7.56 -47.64
N LEU A 5 17.79 8.38 -46.99
CA LEU A 5 17.82 8.57 -45.54
C LEU A 5 17.16 7.33 -44.92
N PHE A 6 17.95 6.36 -44.46
CA PHE A 6 17.46 5.26 -43.63
C PHE A 6 17.20 5.82 -42.22
N LEU A 7 15.93 6.07 -41.89
CA LEU A 7 15.49 6.52 -40.58
C LEU A 7 15.24 5.28 -39.70
N THR A 8 16.27 4.85 -38.97
CA THR A 8 16.18 3.72 -38.03
C THR A 8 15.43 4.19 -36.79
N LEU A 9 14.14 3.87 -36.71
CA LEU A 9 13.29 4.11 -35.54
C LEU A 9 13.68 3.11 -34.44
N LEU A 10 14.50 3.55 -33.48
CA LEU A 10 14.92 2.74 -32.34
C LEU A 10 13.77 2.70 -31.31
N LEU A 11 12.93 1.66 -31.39
CA LEU A 11 11.86 1.42 -30.43
C LEU A 11 12.47 0.89 -29.13
N THR A 12 12.82 1.77 -28.20
CA THR A 12 13.27 1.37 -26.87
C THR A 12 12.09 0.83 -26.08
N LEU A 13 11.97 -0.49 -25.98
CA LEU A 13 11.05 -1.13 -25.03
C LEU A 13 11.55 -0.86 -23.61
N SER A 14 10.90 0.08 -22.93
CA SER A 14 11.06 0.28 -21.49
C SER A 14 10.45 -0.92 -20.76
N PHE A 15 11.27 -1.91 -20.40
CA PHE A 15 10.84 -2.96 -19.48
C PHE A 15 10.70 -2.33 -18.08
N GLY A 16 9.46 -2.08 -17.66
CA GLY A 16 9.18 -1.69 -16.28
C GLY A 16 9.57 -2.83 -15.35
N VAL A 17 10.47 -2.57 -14.41
CA VAL A 17 10.77 -3.51 -13.32
C VAL A 17 9.50 -3.62 -12.47
N ALA A 18 8.79 -4.74 -12.57
CA ALA A 18 7.67 -5.04 -11.70
C ALA A 18 8.20 -5.15 -10.27
N ALA A 19 7.73 -4.30 -9.36
CA ALA A 19 8.03 -4.40 -7.95
C ALA A 19 7.49 -5.73 -7.42
N ALA A 20 8.30 -6.47 -6.66
CA ALA A 20 7.84 -7.70 -6.04
C ALA A 20 6.93 -7.34 -4.85
N GLU A 21 5.62 -7.46 -5.06
CA GLU A 21 4.60 -7.26 -4.03
C GLU A 21 4.07 -8.61 -3.53
N LYS A 22 4.07 -8.78 -2.20
CA LYS A 22 3.42 -9.89 -1.53
C LYS A 22 2.16 -9.37 -0.85
N THR A 23 1.06 -10.10 -0.93
CA THR A 23 -0.23 -9.71 -0.36
C THR A 23 -0.83 -10.80 0.51
N LYS A 24 -1.73 -10.40 1.41
CA LYS A 24 -2.58 -11.30 2.19
C LYS A 24 -3.87 -10.59 2.57
N GLU A 25 -5.01 -11.28 2.46
CA GLU A 25 -6.27 -10.77 2.99
C GLU A 25 -6.39 -11.03 4.50
N ILE A 26 -6.96 -10.07 5.22
CA ILE A 26 -7.26 -10.14 6.65
C ILE A 26 -8.70 -9.69 6.89
N ASP A 27 -9.35 -10.32 7.86
CA ASP A 27 -10.76 -10.13 8.17
C ASP A 27 -10.91 -9.51 9.56
N GLY A 28 -11.50 -8.31 9.62
CA GLY A 28 -11.69 -7.55 10.85
C GLY A 28 -12.60 -8.24 11.87
N SER A 29 -13.48 -9.15 11.42
CA SER A 29 -14.32 -9.93 12.32
C SER A 29 -13.52 -10.76 13.33
N THR A 30 -12.28 -11.14 13.01
CA THR A 30 -11.38 -11.87 13.92
C THR A 30 -10.86 -11.02 15.09
N TYR A 31 -10.99 -9.69 15.01
CA TYR A 31 -10.53 -8.74 16.02
C TYR A 31 -11.67 -8.07 16.80
N GLY A 32 -12.92 -8.20 16.35
CA GLY A 32 -14.08 -7.55 16.98
C GLY A 32 -13.88 -6.04 17.10
N ASP A 33 -14.16 -5.49 18.29
CA ASP A 33 -14.06 -4.05 18.57
C ASP A 33 -12.62 -3.51 18.48
N LYS A 34 -11.61 -4.38 18.45
CA LYS A 34 -10.20 -4.00 18.30
C LYS A 34 -9.78 -3.82 16.85
N TRP A 35 -10.70 -3.95 15.89
CA TRP A 35 -10.42 -3.75 14.48
C TRP A 35 -10.25 -2.25 14.14
N PRO A 36 -9.06 -1.80 13.68
CA PRO A 36 -8.73 -0.38 13.62
C PRO A 36 -9.24 0.36 12.37
N LEU A 37 -9.76 -0.35 11.36
CA LEU A 37 -10.11 0.23 10.06
C LEU A 37 -11.62 0.36 9.87
N THR A 38 -12.05 1.40 9.15
CA THR A 38 -13.48 1.66 8.82
C THR A 38 -14.12 0.59 7.95
N PHE A 39 -13.34 -0.09 7.11
CA PHE A 39 -13.78 -1.21 6.28
C PHE A 39 -13.58 -2.56 6.97
N GLU A 40 -14.46 -3.52 6.73
CA GLU A 40 -14.51 -4.82 7.42
C GLU A 40 -13.36 -5.77 7.07
N LYS A 41 -12.94 -5.79 5.79
CA LYS A 41 -11.90 -6.70 5.28
C LYS A 41 -10.84 -5.90 4.55
N ALA A 42 -9.60 -6.30 4.72
CA ALA A 42 -8.45 -5.61 4.18
C ALA A 42 -7.55 -6.56 3.41
N LYS A 43 -6.81 -6.02 2.44
CA LYS A 43 -5.66 -6.69 1.85
C LYS A 43 -4.43 -5.97 2.34
N VAL A 44 -3.55 -6.65 3.09
CA VAL A 44 -2.23 -6.10 3.44
C VAL A 44 -1.21 -6.48 2.40
N SER A 45 -0.21 -5.63 2.20
CA SER A 45 0.90 -5.94 1.30
C SER A 45 2.25 -5.48 1.83
N CYS A 46 3.31 -6.09 1.30
CA CYS A 46 4.65 -5.57 1.37
C CYS A 46 5.29 -5.52 -0.02
N VAL A 47 5.67 -4.31 -0.45
CA VAL A 47 6.32 -4.04 -1.74
C VAL A 47 7.82 -3.92 -1.53
N ASN A 48 8.61 -4.61 -2.37
CA ASN A 48 10.08 -4.56 -2.35
C ASN A 48 10.69 -4.83 -0.96
N ARG A 49 10.06 -5.70 -0.16
CA ARG A 49 10.51 -6.09 1.20
C ARG A 49 10.63 -4.92 2.20
N ALA A 50 10.03 -3.76 1.89
CA ALA A 50 10.27 -2.54 2.64
C ALA A 50 8.99 -1.72 2.89
N TYR A 51 8.09 -1.68 1.92
CA TYR A 51 6.94 -0.79 1.96
C TYR A 51 5.68 -1.54 2.34
N ALA A 52 5.21 -1.35 3.57
CA ALA A 52 4.01 -1.98 4.07
C ALA A 52 2.77 -1.11 3.76
N PHE A 53 1.72 -1.74 3.24
CA PHE A 53 0.44 -1.10 2.94
C PHE A 53 -0.74 -1.92 3.43
N VAL A 54 -1.86 -1.24 3.65
CA VAL A 54 -3.20 -1.85 3.73
C VAL A 54 -4.07 -1.27 2.62
N TYR A 55 -4.92 -2.11 2.04
CA TYR A 55 -5.86 -1.76 0.98
C TYR A 55 -7.29 -1.99 1.48
N ASP A 56 -8.18 -1.05 1.15
CA ASP A 56 -9.61 -1.34 1.12
C ASP A 56 -9.89 -2.19 -0.13
N ILE A 57 -10.36 -3.42 0.06
CA ILE A 57 -10.61 -4.35 -1.05
C ILE A 57 -11.71 -3.83 -2.00
N LYS A 58 -12.64 -3.02 -1.50
CA LYS A 58 -13.79 -2.53 -2.28
C LYS A 58 -13.41 -1.37 -3.19
N THR A 59 -12.57 -0.45 -2.72
CA THR A 59 -12.16 0.73 -3.49
C THR A 59 -10.80 0.55 -4.17
N ASP A 60 -10.00 -0.43 -3.72
CA ASP A 60 -8.59 -0.64 -4.07
C ASP A 60 -7.67 0.53 -3.65
N ASP A 61 -8.18 1.47 -2.84
CA ASP A 61 -7.35 2.51 -2.22
C ASP A 61 -6.35 1.88 -1.25
N ARG A 62 -5.14 2.44 -1.21
CA ARG A 62 -4.06 1.95 -0.36
C ARG A 62 -3.53 3.00 0.58
N TYR A 63 -3.17 2.55 1.78
CA TYR A 63 -2.76 3.40 2.89
C TYR A 63 -1.41 2.92 3.42
N PRO A 64 -0.39 3.80 3.53
CA PRO A 64 0.93 3.41 3.98
C PRO A 64 0.92 3.08 5.48
N LEU A 65 1.53 1.95 5.86
CA LEU A 65 1.53 1.43 7.24
C LEU A 65 2.84 1.66 8.01
N ASN A 66 3.95 1.94 7.31
CA ASN A 66 5.25 2.16 7.94
C ASN A 66 5.94 3.42 7.37
N GLY A 67 6.97 3.91 8.08
CA GLY A 67 7.67 5.13 7.70
C GLY A 67 8.21 5.12 6.27
N MET A 68 8.76 3.98 5.82
CA MET A 68 9.26 3.84 4.45
C MET A 68 8.16 3.99 3.40
N ALA A 69 6.98 3.40 3.64
CA ALA A 69 5.83 3.55 2.75
C ALA A 69 5.31 5.00 2.78
N VAL A 70 5.22 5.61 3.96
CA VAL A 70 4.80 7.02 4.12
C VAL A 70 5.72 7.95 3.33
N ASP A 71 7.04 7.80 3.46
CA ASP A 71 8.01 8.64 2.75
C ASP A 71 7.98 8.43 1.25
N ALA A 72 7.77 7.19 0.79
CA ALA A 72 7.61 6.89 -0.62
C ALA A 72 6.31 7.47 -1.21
N VAL A 73 5.23 7.53 -0.42
CA VAL A 73 4.00 8.23 -0.81
C VAL A 73 4.22 9.73 -0.89
N LYS A 74 4.80 10.33 0.16
CA LYS A 74 5.07 11.78 0.20
C LYS A 74 6.01 12.26 -0.90
N SER A 75 6.94 11.42 -1.34
CA SER A 75 7.87 11.73 -2.43
C SER A 75 7.31 11.47 -3.83
N GLY A 76 6.09 10.93 -3.96
CA GLY A 76 5.50 10.54 -5.24
C GLY A 76 6.15 9.30 -5.87
N LYS A 77 6.99 8.58 -5.13
CA LYS A 77 7.56 7.29 -5.59
C LYS A 77 6.49 6.21 -5.68
N MET A 78 5.45 6.32 -4.86
CA MET A 78 4.34 5.39 -4.77
C MET A 78 3.06 6.19 -4.52
N GLU A 79 1.95 5.78 -5.13
CA GLU A 79 0.62 6.28 -4.78
C GLU A 79 0.21 5.89 -3.35
N GLY A 80 -0.72 6.60 -2.74
CA GLY A 80 -1.31 6.22 -1.45
C GLY A 80 -2.13 7.34 -0.83
N SER A 81 -3.21 6.97 -0.15
CA SER A 81 -4.10 7.87 0.57
C SER A 81 -3.67 8.01 2.04
N ASN A 82 -4.19 9.02 2.74
CA ASN A 82 -3.88 9.22 4.14
C ASN A 82 -4.55 8.13 5.00
N LEU A 83 -3.77 7.43 5.82
CA LEU A 83 -4.29 6.38 6.70
C LEU A 83 -5.33 6.92 7.69
N ASP A 84 -5.18 8.16 8.14
CA ASP A 84 -6.09 8.78 9.11
C ASP A 84 -7.54 8.89 8.60
N ASP A 85 -7.75 8.86 7.27
CA ASP A 85 -9.07 8.92 6.66
C ASP A 85 -9.90 7.65 6.93
N VAL A 86 -9.23 6.53 7.23
CA VAL A 86 -9.85 5.22 7.47
C VAL A 86 -9.49 4.62 8.83
N TRP A 87 -8.71 5.34 9.65
CA TRP A 87 -8.30 4.89 10.97
C TRP A 87 -9.33 5.32 12.03
N LYS A 88 -10.01 4.32 12.61
CA LYS A 88 -11.02 4.52 13.65
C LYS A 88 -10.43 5.13 14.92
N ASP A 89 -11.19 6.05 15.50
CA ASP A 89 -10.99 6.50 16.87
C ASP A 89 -11.28 5.37 17.86
N ASP A 90 -10.57 5.39 18.98
CA ASP A 90 -10.77 4.47 20.09
C ASP A 90 -12.04 4.90 20.87
N PRO A 91 -13.04 4.02 21.02
CA PRO A 91 -14.29 4.37 21.69
C PRO A 91 -14.12 4.62 23.19
N ASP A 92 -13.02 4.14 23.79
CA ASP A 92 -12.76 4.26 25.23
C ASP A 92 -11.93 5.51 25.58
N TYR A 93 -11.24 6.12 24.59
CA TYR A 93 -10.31 7.23 24.81
C TYR A 93 -10.39 8.31 23.73
N ASP A 94 -10.94 9.47 24.10
CA ASP A 94 -11.06 10.62 23.21
C ASP A 94 -9.69 11.06 22.65
N GLY A 95 -9.64 11.25 21.33
CA GLY A 95 -8.45 11.70 20.61
C GLY A 95 -7.39 10.62 20.39
N VAL A 96 -7.66 9.37 20.77
CA VAL A 96 -6.79 8.23 20.52
C VAL A 96 -7.38 7.38 19.39
N LYS A 97 -6.52 6.75 18.59
CA LYS A 97 -6.91 5.79 17.55
C LYS A 97 -6.79 4.37 18.06
N ILE A 98 -7.67 3.46 17.62
CA ILE A 98 -7.54 2.02 17.91
C ILE A 98 -6.17 1.55 17.43
N SER A 99 -5.45 0.71 18.19
CA SER A 99 -4.10 0.29 17.76
C SER A 99 -4.10 -0.35 16.36
N ILE A 100 -3.29 0.22 15.45
CA ILE A 100 -3.08 -0.29 14.09
C ILE A 100 -2.08 -1.47 14.05
N SER A 101 -1.41 -1.78 15.17
CA SER A 101 -0.34 -2.77 15.24
C SER A 101 -0.70 -4.13 14.61
N PRO A 102 -1.90 -4.72 14.80
CA PRO A 102 -2.24 -6.00 14.17
C PRO A 102 -2.18 -5.97 12.64
N VAL A 103 -2.50 -4.83 12.03
CA VAL A 103 -2.46 -4.64 10.56
C VAL A 103 -1.01 -4.45 10.10
N ILE A 104 -0.22 -3.66 10.84
CA ILE A 104 1.22 -3.48 10.59
C ILE A 104 1.96 -4.82 10.67
N ASP A 105 1.68 -5.63 11.70
CA ASP A 105 2.31 -6.93 11.91
C ASP A 105 1.97 -7.89 10.76
N ALA A 106 0.70 -7.92 10.34
CA ALA A 106 0.26 -8.74 9.22
C ALA A 106 0.95 -8.35 7.89
N ALA A 107 1.11 -7.05 7.63
CA ALA A 107 1.80 -6.55 6.44
C ALA A 107 3.31 -6.81 6.51
N THR A 108 3.93 -6.55 7.66
CA THR A 108 5.39 -6.66 7.85
C THR A 108 5.86 -8.12 7.79
N ALA A 109 5.03 -9.06 8.23
CA ALA A 109 5.28 -10.50 8.07
C ALA A 109 5.41 -10.93 6.59
N LEU A 110 4.95 -10.12 5.64
CA LEU A 110 5.13 -10.36 4.21
C LEU A 110 6.47 -9.83 3.68
N CYS A 111 7.19 -8.99 4.43
CA CYS A 111 8.42 -8.34 3.96
C CYS A 111 9.67 -9.26 3.96
N ASN A 112 9.51 -10.52 4.36
CA ASN A 112 10.58 -11.51 4.52
C ASN A 112 11.16 -12.00 3.19
#